data_AF-A0A1E5Q4R4-F1
#
_entry.id   AF-A0A1E5Q4R4-F1
#
_cell.length_a   1.000
_cell.length_b   1.000
_cell.length_c   1.000
_cell.angle_alpha   90.00
_cell.angle_beta   90.00
_cell.angle_gamma   90.00
#
_symmetry.space_group_name_H-M   'P 1'
#
loop_
_entity.id
_entity.type
_entity.pdbx_description
1 polymer ?
#
loop_
_entity_poly.entity_id
_entity_poly.type
_entity_poly.pdbx_seq_one_letter_code
_entity_poly.pdbx_strand_id
1 'polypeptide(L)'
;MQGRMQPPPEASQACLGKSQNDACSFTTPRGPMTGTCGSPPMQTQLLCMPQGGPPGMSQGGMSQGGISQGGISQGGRPQGGPQMGGRPQGGGTQGGRRGADIVARNPGAKTVTSKVPDTQQGSCFDTRSQITCPREGDALYGQDANYVGPETSYTDNGDGTVQDSVTGLLWQKAHNAKRLGFGDAANACANLTLGGRTDWRLPNIKELFSLSDFRGSQSRRFFIDDVFDLKEPGAEILQGDRFASSHFTGMMGQTWSSTIYTGVHYGRPGVEAAFFYNFLDGHLKQAPTEGRNTLFYRCVSGPEWGDNVFVDNGDATVTDTALGLTWQKSDDGQSRDWPAALKYCESLTLAGRSDWRLPNVKELQSIVDYSKNDPALDQRFLHQSDKKGWFWSSTTHGDNITMASYVCFGKCVSKSGIDTHGAGAQRSDPKSGNAKNWSSLGGQEDEVRINNLVRCVR
;
A
#
# COMPACT_ATOMS: atom_id res chain seq x y z
N MET A 1 24.91 3.61 17.49
CA MET A 1 24.77 5.06 17.73
C MET A 1 24.20 5.66 16.45
N GLN A 2 22.88 5.78 16.35
CA GLN A 2 22.21 6.37 15.18
C GLN A 2 22.49 7.88 15.18
N GLY A 3 23.01 8.39 14.07
CA GLY A 3 23.00 9.82 13.78
C GLY A 3 21.56 10.25 13.59
N ARG A 4 21.02 11.01 14.55
CA ARG A 4 19.80 11.80 14.37
C ARG A 4 20.01 12.68 13.13
N MET A 5 19.05 12.71 12.21
CA MET A 5 19.06 13.68 11.10
C MET A 5 19.17 15.08 11.73
N GLN A 6 20.36 15.67 11.64
CA GLN A 6 20.60 17.00 12.18
C GLN A 6 19.96 18.01 11.22
N PRO A 7 19.31 19.06 11.75
CA PRO A 7 18.81 20.14 10.92
C PRO A 7 19.96 20.75 10.09
N PRO A 8 19.69 21.20 8.86
CA PRO A 8 20.70 21.82 8.01
C PRO A 8 21.36 23.01 8.76
N PRO A 9 22.71 23.14 8.74
CA PRO A 9 23.41 24.22 9.44
C PRO A 9 22.90 25.62 9.11
N GLU A 10 22.41 25.82 7.88
CA GLU A 10 21.84 27.06 7.38
C GLU A 10 20.60 27.49 8.18
N ALA A 11 19.81 26.54 8.68
CA ALA A 11 18.62 26.82 9.48
C ALA A 11 18.97 27.35 10.89
N SER A 12 20.11 26.94 11.45
CA SER A 12 20.58 27.43 12.75
C SER A 12 21.29 28.78 12.63
N GLN A 13 22.05 28.98 11.54
CA GLN A 13 22.68 30.27 11.21
C GLN A 13 21.64 31.38 10.98
N ALA A 14 20.52 31.08 10.33
CA ALA A 14 19.45 32.05 10.07
C ALA A 14 18.80 32.64 11.33
N CYS A 15 19.02 32.02 12.50
CA CYS A 15 18.53 32.43 13.81
C CYS A 15 19.64 32.80 14.81
N LEU A 16 20.90 32.88 14.36
CA LEU A 16 22.01 33.32 15.20
C LEU A 16 21.81 34.80 15.59
N GLY A 17 21.78 35.10 16.89
CA GLY A 17 21.58 36.46 17.41
C GLY A 17 20.13 36.97 17.33
N LYS A 18 19.17 36.12 16.94
CA LYS A 18 17.74 36.42 16.93
C LYS A 18 17.02 35.85 18.14
N SER A 19 15.87 36.44 18.47
CA SER A 19 14.98 35.98 19.53
C SER A 19 13.93 34.99 19.00
N GLN A 20 13.25 34.30 19.90
CA GLN A 20 12.13 33.43 19.54
C GLN A 20 11.03 34.23 18.85
N ASN A 21 10.48 33.67 17.77
CA ASN A 21 9.49 34.25 16.84
C ASN A 21 10.01 35.32 15.87
N ASP A 22 11.29 35.68 15.88
CA ASP A 22 11.85 36.57 14.87
C ASP A 22 11.79 35.94 13.48
N ALA A 23 11.52 36.76 12.45
CA ALA A 23 11.52 36.31 11.07
C ALA A 23 12.92 35.83 10.63
N CYS A 24 12.96 34.75 9.86
CA CYS A 24 14.20 34.17 9.35
C CYS A 24 14.01 33.62 7.94
N SER A 25 15.11 33.53 7.20
CA SER A 25 15.13 32.96 5.86
C SER A 25 16.50 32.36 5.54
N PHE A 26 16.53 31.28 4.78
CA PHE A 26 17.76 30.66 4.27
C PHE A 26 17.48 29.94 2.94
N THR A 27 18.52 29.52 2.22
CA THR A 27 18.36 28.83 0.93
C THR A 27 18.72 27.36 1.08
N THR A 28 17.89 26.48 0.54
CA THR A 28 18.15 25.04 0.43
C THR A 28 18.47 24.67 -1.03
N PRO A 29 19.00 23.48 -1.32
CA PRO A 29 19.10 22.97 -2.69
C PRO A 29 17.75 22.91 -3.44
N ARG A 30 16.62 23.00 -2.73
CA ARG A 30 15.25 23.02 -3.29
C ARG A 30 14.65 24.42 -3.43
N GLY A 31 15.38 25.47 -3.04
CA GLY A 31 14.93 26.88 -3.12
C GLY A 31 14.98 27.64 -1.79
N PRO A 32 14.62 28.95 -1.81
CA PRO A 32 14.58 29.80 -0.62
C PRO A 32 13.46 29.38 0.33
N MET A 33 13.73 29.43 1.63
CA MET A 33 12.79 29.14 2.71
C MET A 33 12.66 30.34 3.64
N THR A 34 11.44 30.62 4.09
CA THR A 34 11.11 31.70 5.05
C THR A 34 10.33 31.14 6.24
N GLY A 35 10.58 31.65 7.44
CA GLY A 35 10.01 31.13 8.67
C GLY A 35 10.17 32.04 9.88
N THR A 36 10.01 31.47 11.06
CA THR A 36 10.28 32.12 12.35
C THR A 36 11.24 31.29 13.20
N CYS A 37 12.06 31.96 14.01
CA CYS A 37 13.00 31.30 14.91
C CYS A 37 12.27 30.62 16.07
N GLY A 38 12.49 29.32 16.27
CA GLY A 38 11.98 28.60 17.44
C GLY A 38 12.83 27.41 17.83
N SER A 39 12.56 26.86 19.03
CA SER A 39 13.35 25.79 19.63
C SER A 39 12.63 24.44 19.43
N PRO A 40 13.20 23.48 18.68
CA PRO A 40 12.65 22.13 18.62
C PRO A 40 12.74 21.41 19.96
N PRO A 41 11.91 20.39 20.21
CA PRO A 41 12.07 19.51 21.36
C PRO A 41 13.48 18.89 21.36
N MET A 42 14.17 18.97 22.50
CA MET A 42 15.53 18.44 22.71
C MET A 42 16.71 19.23 22.10
N GLN A 43 16.53 20.49 21.68
CA GLN A 43 17.64 21.38 21.27
C GLN A 43 17.60 22.71 22.02
N THR A 44 18.76 23.23 22.40
CA THR A 44 18.93 24.53 23.08
C THR A 44 19.15 25.71 22.12
N GLN A 45 19.32 25.43 20.82
CA GLN A 45 19.55 26.43 19.79
C GLN A 45 18.26 26.72 19.00
N LEU A 46 18.02 27.99 18.69
CA LEU A 46 16.93 28.41 17.82
C LEU A 46 17.21 28.03 16.38
N LEU A 47 16.19 27.48 15.71
CA LEU A 47 16.22 27.14 14.29
C LEU A 47 15.15 27.93 13.53
N CYS A 48 15.44 28.23 12.27
CA CYS A 48 14.47 28.83 11.38
C CYS A 48 13.41 27.79 10.95
N MET A 49 12.19 27.92 11.49
CA MET A 49 11.08 26.99 11.23
C MET A 49 10.08 27.62 10.26
N PRO A 50 9.69 26.96 9.15
CA PRO A 50 8.77 27.53 8.19
C PRO A 50 7.40 27.85 8.82
N GLN A 51 6.82 29.00 8.43
CA GLN A 51 5.47 29.36 8.88
C GLN A 51 4.46 28.35 8.32
N GLY A 52 3.82 27.61 9.22
CA GLY A 52 2.96 26.47 8.90
C GLY A 52 3.19 25.27 9.83
N GLY A 53 4.35 25.19 10.50
CA GLY A 53 4.68 24.15 11.48
C GLY A 53 4.70 22.71 10.92
N PRO A 54 5.34 21.76 11.60
CA PRO A 54 4.99 20.36 11.46
C PRO A 54 3.58 20.14 12.04
N PRO A 55 2.78 19.18 11.55
CA PRO A 55 1.42 19.00 12.04
C PRO A 55 1.43 18.59 13.52
N GLY A 56 0.77 19.39 14.36
CA GLY A 56 0.31 18.94 15.67
C GLY A 56 0.97 19.56 16.91
N MET A 57 1.02 20.89 17.04
CA MET A 57 0.99 21.54 18.36
C MET A 57 0.26 22.89 18.28
N SER A 58 -1.05 22.89 18.47
CA SER A 58 -1.79 24.11 18.80
C SER A 58 -1.68 24.39 20.30
N GLN A 59 -1.28 25.61 20.65
CA GLN A 59 -1.30 26.16 22.00
C GLN A 59 -2.73 26.13 22.57
N GLY A 60 -2.89 25.57 23.77
CA GLY A 60 -4.10 25.63 24.58
C GLY A 60 -3.72 25.96 26.02
N GLY A 61 -4.19 27.10 26.50
CA GLY A 61 -3.83 27.71 27.77
C GLY A 61 -4.36 26.97 29.01
N MET A 62 -3.76 27.36 30.14
CA MET A 62 -3.99 26.87 31.49
C MET A 62 -5.43 27.08 31.99
N SER A 63 -5.99 26.09 32.68
CA SER A 63 -6.89 26.32 33.82
C SER A 63 -6.73 25.21 34.86
N GLN A 64 -6.52 25.64 36.11
CA GLN A 64 -6.31 24.82 37.30
C GLN A 64 -7.55 24.01 37.70
N GLY A 65 -7.33 22.85 38.33
CA GLY A 65 -8.39 22.10 39.03
C GLY A 65 -7.92 20.80 39.70
N GLY A 66 -7.55 20.89 40.99
CA GLY A 66 -8.01 19.98 42.05
C GLY A 66 -7.63 18.49 42.06
N ILE A 67 -6.58 18.18 42.81
CA ILE A 67 -6.25 16.98 43.63
C ILE A 67 -7.41 15.98 43.90
N SER A 68 -7.17 14.67 43.72
CA SER A 68 -7.28 13.68 44.81
C SER A 68 -6.51 12.38 44.55
N GLN A 69 -5.91 11.88 45.62
CA GLN A 69 -5.04 10.70 45.72
C GLN A 69 -5.84 9.38 45.69
N GLY A 70 -5.18 8.30 45.25
CA GLY A 70 -5.70 6.95 45.49
C GLY A 70 -4.79 5.82 45.04
N GLY A 71 -3.93 5.35 45.96
CA GLY A 71 -3.71 3.92 46.20
C GLY A 71 -2.83 3.13 45.23
N ILE A 72 -1.56 2.94 45.61
CA ILE A 72 -0.71 1.84 45.18
C ILE A 72 -1.23 0.54 45.81
N SER A 73 -1.41 -0.52 45.03
CA SER A 73 -1.25 -1.88 45.55
C SER A 73 -0.59 -2.80 44.51
N GLN A 74 0.35 -3.59 45.01
CA GLN A 74 1.14 -4.56 44.28
C GLN A 74 0.30 -5.81 43.95
N GLY A 75 0.61 -6.48 42.84
CA GLY A 75 0.13 -7.84 42.63
C GLY A 75 0.53 -8.45 41.29
N GLY A 76 1.49 -9.38 41.32
CA GLY A 76 1.45 -10.60 40.52
C GLY A 76 1.94 -10.55 39.06
N ARG A 77 3.17 -11.03 38.83
CA ARG A 77 3.55 -11.69 37.57
C ARG A 77 2.74 -12.98 37.40
N PRO A 78 2.29 -13.30 36.18
CA PRO A 78 2.19 -14.70 35.76
C PRO A 78 3.21 -15.02 34.66
N GLN A 79 4.17 -15.86 35.01
CA GLN A 79 4.86 -16.74 34.06
C GLN A 79 3.86 -17.80 33.59
N GLY A 80 3.86 -18.11 32.30
CA GLY A 80 3.05 -19.20 31.74
C GLY A 80 2.98 -19.13 30.23
N GLY A 81 4.07 -19.53 29.56
CA GLY A 81 4.04 -19.76 28.12
C GLY A 81 3.37 -21.10 27.81
N PRO A 82 2.49 -21.19 26.80
CA PRO A 82 2.10 -22.48 26.26
C PRO A 82 3.11 -22.92 25.20
N GLN A 83 3.74 -24.07 25.45
CA GLN A 83 4.39 -24.89 24.44
C GLN A 83 3.36 -25.27 23.36
N MET A 84 3.55 -24.82 22.13
CA MET A 84 2.82 -25.33 20.96
C MET A 84 3.59 -26.51 20.37
N GLY A 85 3.51 -27.65 21.07
CA GLY A 85 3.82 -28.96 20.51
C GLY A 85 2.56 -29.51 19.85
N GLY A 86 2.46 -29.40 18.53
CA GLY A 86 1.35 -29.97 17.77
C GLY A 86 1.43 -29.57 16.31
N ARG A 87 1.81 -30.53 15.45
CA ARG A 87 1.63 -30.41 13.99
C ARG A 87 0.17 -30.01 13.72
N PRO A 88 -0.12 -28.98 12.89
CA PRO A 88 -1.47 -28.77 12.42
C PRO A 88 -1.82 -29.92 11.47
N GLN A 89 -2.51 -30.93 12.00
CA GLN A 89 -3.40 -31.75 11.18
C GLN A 89 -4.50 -30.84 10.65
N GLY A 90 -4.82 -31.01 9.36
CA GLY A 90 -5.68 -30.12 8.59
C GLY A 90 -6.99 -29.75 9.29
N GLY A 91 -7.15 -28.46 9.58
CA GLY A 91 -8.45 -27.83 9.78
C GLY A 91 -9.11 -27.58 8.43
N GLY A 92 -10.37 -27.99 8.31
CA GLY A 92 -11.08 -28.19 7.04
C GLY A 92 -11.07 -27.03 6.05
N THR A 93 -10.67 -27.34 4.81
CA THR A 93 -10.78 -26.50 3.62
C THR A 93 -12.20 -26.52 3.07
N GLN A 94 -13.08 -25.63 3.53
CA GLN A 94 -14.11 -25.09 2.62
C GLN A 94 -13.46 -23.97 1.79
N GLY A 95 -12.72 -24.37 0.76
CA GLY A 95 -11.98 -23.45 -0.12
C GLY A 95 -10.63 -24.03 -0.53
N GLY A 96 -10.62 -25.16 -1.23
CA GLY A 96 -9.40 -25.58 -1.93
C GLY A 96 -8.93 -24.43 -2.83
N ARG A 97 -7.63 -24.12 -2.83
CA ARG A 97 -7.05 -23.08 -3.69
C ARG A 97 -7.46 -23.32 -5.14
N ARG A 98 -8.30 -22.44 -5.68
CA ARG A 98 -8.70 -22.44 -7.10
C ARG A 98 -7.91 -21.37 -7.85
N GLY A 99 -6.59 -21.40 -7.72
CA GLY A 99 -5.74 -20.56 -8.56
C GLY A 99 -5.98 -20.92 -10.03
N ALA A 100 -6.27 -19.92 -10.85
CA ALA A 100 -6.46 -20.09 -12.28
C ALA A 100 -5.32 -19.42 -13.05
N ASP A 101 -5.06 -19.92 -14.25
CA ASP A 101 -4.20 -19.22 -15.19
C ASP A 101 -5.04 -18.15 -15.91
N ILE A 102 -4.74 -16.88 -15.63
CA ILE A 102 -5.58 -15.73 -15.97
C ILE A 102 -4.91 -14.83 -17.02
N VAL A 103 -4.15 -15.47 -17.92
CA VAL A 103 -3.39 -14.83 -19.00
C VAL A 103 -4.20 -14.45 -20.23
N ALA A 104 -5.46 -14.89 -20.32
CA ALA A 104 -6.31 -14.55 -21.46
C ALA A 104 -6.52 -13.03 -21.52
N ARG A 105 -6.50 -12.47 -22.74
CA ARG A 105 -6.92 -11.10 -23.00
C ARG A 105 -8.39 -11.09 -23.43
N ASN A 106 -9.14 -10.07 -23.00
CA ASN A 106 -10.48 -9.83 -23.52
C ASN A 106 -10.40 -8.90 -24.74
N PRO A 107 -10.62 -9.39 -25.97
CA PRO A 107 -10.55 -8.56 -27.17
C PRO A 107 -11.68 -7.51 -27.24
N GLY A 108 -12.75 -7.67 -26.43
CA GLY A 108 -13.84 -6.72 -26.31
C GLY A 108 -13.68 -5.71 -25.17
N ALA A 109 -12.51 -5.64 -24.52
CA ALA A 109 -12.26 -4.70 -23.44
C ALA A 109 -12.32 -3.24 -23.94
N LYS A 110 -12.97 -2.37 -23.17
CA LYS A 110 -13.06 -0.95 -23.48
C LYS A 110 -11.79 -0.25 -23.03
N THR A 111 -11.14 0.47 -23.93
CA THR A 111 -9.94 1.24 -23.61
C THR A 111 -10.26 2.37 -22.63
N VAL A 112 -9.45 2.49 -21.58
CA VAL A 112 -9.45 3.59 -20.63
C VAL A 112 -8.09 4.27 -20.63
N THR A 113 -8.05 5.55 -20.31
CA THR A 113 -6.82 6.35 -20.34
C THR A 113 -6.42 6.75 -18.94
N SER A 114 -5.16 6.49 -18.57
CA SER A 114 -4.53 7.00 -17.35
C SER A 114 -3.01 6.95 -17.51
N LYS A 115 -2.26 7.28 -16.47
CA LYS A 115 -0.81 6.99 -16.37
C LYS A 115 -0.51 5.84 -15.39
N VAL A 116 -1.55 5.15 -14.91
CA VAL A 116 -1.39 3.98 -14.04
C VAL A 116 -1.20 2.75 -14.93
N PRO A 117 -0.09 1.99 -14.79
CA PRO A 117 0.09 0.76 -15.56
C PRO A 117 -1.07 -0.22 -15.32
N ASP A 118 -1.52 -0.89 -16.37
CA ASP A 118 -2.62 -1.84 -16.29
C ASP A 118 -2.30 -3.03 -15.37
N THR A 119 -3.33 -3.69 -14.86
CA THR A 119 -3.21 -4.90 -14.03
C THR A 119 -2.87 -6.14 -14.86
N GLN A 120 -3.05 -6.05 -16.19
CA GLN A 120 -2.93 -7.09 -17.21
C GLN A 120 -3.98 -8.21 -17.08
N GLN A 121 -4.98 -8.07 -16.21
CA GLN A 121 -6.00 -9.09 -15.98
C GLN A 121 -7.07 -9.05 -17.09
N GLY A 122 -7.02 -9.99 -18.03
CA GLY A 122 -7.97 -10.05 -19.15
C GLY A 122 -9.00 -11.18 -19.10
N SER A 123 -9.08 -11.92 -17.98
CA SER A 123 -10.10 -12.95 -17.74
C SER A 123 -11.23 -12.43 -16.86
N CYS A 124 -12.47 -12.87 -17.12
CA CYS A 124 -13.63 -12.52 -16.30
C CYS A 124 -14.10 -13.71 -15.45
N PHE A 125 -14.79 -13.41 -14.36
CA PHE A 125 -15.17 -14.39 -13.35
C PHE A 125 -16.59 -14.15 -12.86
N ASP A 126 -17.25 -15.24 -12.48
CA ASP A 126 -18.33 -15.15 -11.51
C ASP A 126 -17.77 -15.22 -10.08
N THR A 127 -18.62 -15.55 -9.10
CA THR A 127 -18.20 -15.63 -7.69
C THR A 127 -17.45 -16.91 -7.34
N ARG A 128 -17.31 -17.86 -8.28
CA ARG A 128 -16.81 -19.23 -8.03
C ARG A 128 -15.85 -19.76 -9.10
N SER A 129 -15.89 -19.22 -10.31
CA SER A 129 -15.27 -19.76 -11.52
C SER A 129 -14.98 -18.67 -12.55
N GLN A 130 -14.10 -19.00 -13.50
CA GLN A 130 -13.86 -18.18 -14.68
C GLN A 130 -15.03 -18.33 -15.67
N ILE A 131 -15.42 -17.23 -16.30
CA ILE A 131 -16.52 -17.16 -17.27
C ILE A 131 -16.06 -16.46 -18.56
N THR A 132 -16.87 -16.54 -19.61
CA THR A 132 -16.72 -15.63 -20.75
C THR A 132 -17.01 -14.21 -20.29
N CYS A 133 -16.20 -13.24 -20.75
CA CYS A 133 -16.40 -11.86 -20.35
C CYS A 133 -17.80 -11.34 -20.74
N PRO A 134 -18.56 -10.82 -19.75
CA PRO A 134 -19.89 -10.25 -20.01
C PRO A 134 -19.78 -9.03 -20.92
N ARG A 135 -20.85 -8.75 -21.68
CA ARG A 135 -20.96 -7.55 -22.50
C ARG A 135 -21.57 -6.40 -21.70
N GLU A 136 -21.43 -5.17 -22.20
CA GLU A 136 -22.04 -4.00 -21.57
C GLU A 136 -23.55 -4.21 -21.38
N GLY A 137 -24.02 -3.99 -20.14
CA GLY A 137 -25.40 -4.25 -19.72
C GLY A 137 -25.68 -5.64 -19.15
N ASP A 138 -24.79 -6.62 -19.35
CA ASP A 138 -24.94 -7.96 -18.75
C ASP A 138 -24.61 -7.93 -17.24
N ALA A 139 -25.10 -8.94 -16.52
CA ALA A 139 -24.70 -9.16 -15.13
C ALA A 139 -23.18 -9.38 -15.04
N LEU A 140 -22.56 -8.83 -13.98
CA LEU A 140 -21.12 -8.88 -13.74
C LEU A 140 -20.27 -8.15 -14.79
N TYR A 141 -20.84 -7.33 -15.67
CA TYR A 141 -20.07 -6.36 -16.45
C TYR A 141 -19.42 -5.32 -15.52
N GLY A 142 -18.27 -4.79 -15.95
CA GLY A 142 -17.50 -3.79 -15.23
C GLY A 142 -16.28 -4.34 -14.47
N GLN A 143 -15.92 -5.61 -14.71
CA GLN A 143 -14.72 -6.23 -14.11
C GLN A 143 -13.45 -5.62 -14.70
N ASP A 144 -12.30 -5.91 -14.08
CA ASP A 144 -10.99 -5.47 -14.57
C ASP A 144 -10.82 -5.78 -16.07
N ALA A 145 -11.07 -7.03 -16.45
CA ALA A 145 -10.98 -7.50 -17.83
C ALA A 145 -12.01 -6.90 -18.81
N ASN A 146 -13.01 -6.16 -18.35
CA ASN A 146 -13.90 -5.41 -19.24
C ASN A 146 -13.29 -4.09 -19.70
N TYR A 147 -12.22 -3.64 -19.05
CA TYR A 147 -11.48 -2.43 -19.36
C TYR A 147 -10.02 -2.74 -19.66
N VAL A 148 -9.36 -1.90 -20.44
CA VAL A 148 -7.92 -2.02 -20.69
C VAL A 148 -7.27 -0.64 -20.60
N GLY A 149 -6.37 -0.48 -19.62
CA GLY A 149 -5.59 0.73 -19.42
C GLY A 149 -4.28 0.74 -20.22
N PRO A 150 -3.33 1.59 -19.83
CA PRO A 150 -1.98 1.61 -20.40
C PRO A 150 -1.29 0.26 -20.20
N GLU A 151 -1.06 -0.46 -21.30
CA GLU A 151 -0.36 -1.75 -21.27
C GLU A 151 1.03 -1.60 -20.66
N THR A 152 1.37 -2.49 -19.72
CA THR A 152 2.72 -2.53 -19.15
C THR A 152 3.75 -2.75 -20.26
N SER A 153 4.81 -1.95 -20.27
CA SER A 153 5.83 -2.03 -21.32
C SER A 153 7.21 -1.86 -20.71
N TYR A 154 7.99 -2.94 -20.80
CA TYR A 154 9.30 -3.08 -20.20
C TYR A 154 10.34 -3.42 -21.27
N THR A 155 11.49 -2.76 -21.22
CA THR A 155 12.64 -3.04 -22.10
C THR A 155 13.83 -3.44 -21.24
N ASP A 156 14.31 -4.68 -21.40
CA ASP A 156 15.60 -5.10 -20.83
C ASP A 156 16.72 -4.47 -21.65
N ASN A 157 17.54 -3.64 -21.00
CA ASN A 157 18.64 -2.93 -21.65
C ASN A 157 19.90 -3.79 -21.83
N GLY A 158 19.92 -5.02 -21.30
CA GLY A 158 21.04 -5.95 -21.41
C GLY A 158 22.23 -5.61 -20.50
N ASP A 159 22.11 -4.59 -19.65
CA ASP A 159 23.13 -4.12 -18.70
C ASP A 159 22.73 -4.34 -17.23
N GLY A 160 21.69 -5.17 -17.01
CA GLY A 160 21.08 -5.43 -15.71
C GLY A 160 19.98 -4.44 -15.33
N THR A 161 19.60 -3.51 -16.21
CA THR A 161 18.48 -2.59 -16.01
C THR A 161 17.29 -2.89 -16.91
N VAL A 162 16.09 -2.52 -16.45
CA VAL A 162 14.82 -2.63 -17.19
C VAL A 162 14.17 -1.25 -17.22
N GLN A 163 13.93 -0.72 -18.42
CA GLN A 163 13.19 0.53 -18.61
C GLN A 163 11.68 0.25 -18.58
N ASP A 164 10.95 0.93 -17.70
CA ASP A 164 9.49 0.99 -17.70
C ASP A 164 9.05 2.22 -18.50
N SER A 165 8.36 2.02 -19.62
CA SER A 165 7.92 3.13 -20.48
C SER A 165 6.60 3.77 -20.05
N VAL A 166 5.86 3.15 -19.12
CA VAL A 166 4.60 3.71 -18.61
C VAL A 166 4.88 4.67 -17.47
N THR A 167 5.71 4.28 -16.50
CA THR A 167 6.09 5.14 -15.37
C THR A 167 7.28 6.05 -15.69
N GLY A 168 8.09 5.68 -16.68
CA GLY A 168 9.37 6.35 -17.00
C GLY A 168 10.52 5.95 -16.08
N LEU A 169 10.28 5.05 -15.12
CA LEU A 169 11.28 4.59 -14.15
C LEU A 169 12.27 3.61 -14.79
N LEU A 170 13.50 3.64 -14.29
CA LEU A 170 14.52 2.64 -14.60
C LEU A 170 14.68 1.70 -13.40
N TRP A 171 14.58 0.40 -13.64
CA TRP A 171 14.59 -0.61 -12.60
C TRP A 171 15.83 -1.49 -12.67
N GLN A 172 16.33 -1.92 -11.51
CA GLN A 172 17.24 -3.04 -11.44
C GLN A 172 16.49 -4.30 -11.88
N LYS A 173 17.02 -5.08 -12.82
CA LYS A 173 16.43 -6.35 -13.29
C LYS A 173 16.46 -7.45 -12.22
N ALA A 174 17.53 -7.49 -11.43
CA ALA A 174 17.70 -8.46 -10.37
C ALA A 174 16.80 -8.17 -9.15
N HIS A 175 16.24 -9.22 -8.56
CA HIS A 175 15.56 -9.17 -7.25
C HIS A 175 16.48 -9.44 -6.05
N ASN A 176 17.78 -9.59 -6.30
CA ASN A 176 18.83 -9.87 -5.31
C ASN A 176 18.52 -11.10 -4.43
N ALA A 177 19.15 -12.25 -4.74
CA ALA A 177 18.86 -13.52 -4.04
C ALA A 177 19.07 -13.47 -2.51
N LYS A 178 19.88 -12.54 -1.99
CA LYS A 178 20.05 -12.32 -0.55
C LYS A 178 19.02 -11.32 -0.05
N ARG A 179 18.26 -11.72 0.96
CA ARG A 179 17.41 -10.81 1.74
C ARG A 179 18.20 -9.97 2.72
N LEU A 180 17.77 -8.72 2.91
CA LEU A 180 18.42 -7.75 3.78
C LEU A 180 17.44 -7.13 4.77
N GLY A 181 17.97 -6.64 5.90
CA GLY A 181 17.22 -5.75 6.78
C GLY A 181 16.90 -4.44 6.06
N PHE A 182 15.88 -3.71 6.52
CA PHE A 182 15.37 -2.51 5.85
C PHE A 182 16.47 -1.48 5.55
N GLY A 183 17.26 -1.09 6.57
CA GLY A 183 18.34 -0.13 6.41
C GLY A 183 19.47 -0.62 5.48
N ASP A 184 19.78 -1.92 5.54
CA ASP A 184 20.79 -2.53 4.67
C ASP A 184 20.32 -2.57 3.20
N ALA A 185 19.04 -2.83 2.96
CA ALA A 185 18.45 -2.78 1.62
C ALA A 185 18.47 -1.35 1.04
N ALA A 186 18.13 -0.34 1.85
CA ALA A 186 18.22 1.06 1.46
C ALA A 186 19.67 1.46 1.11
N ASN A 187 20.63 1.08 1.96
CA ASN A 187 22.05 1.32 1.73
C ASN A 187 22.58 0.56 0.51
N ALA A 188 22.12 -0.67 0.28
CA ALA A 188 22.50 -1.46 -0.90
C ALA A 188 22.06 -0.75 -2.19
N CYS A 189 20.85 -0.20 -2.22
CA CYS A 189 20.39 0.58 -3.37
C CYS A 189 21.15 1.90 -3.52
N ALA A 190 21.36 2.66 -2.43
CA ALA A 190 22.06 3.95 -2.49
C ALA A 190 23.52 3.83 -2.95
N ASN A 191 24.16 2.67 -2.75
CA ASN A 191 25.54 2.41 -3.18
C ASN A 191 25.63 1.59 -4.48
N LEU A 192 24.49 1.27 -5.11
CA LEU A 192 24.49 0.48 -6.34
C LEU A 192 25.07 1.30 -7.50
N THR A 193 26.01 0.69 -8.22
CA THR A 193 26.44 1.16 -9.54
C THR A 193 26.02 0.13 -10.57
N LEU A 194 25.10 0.49 -11.47
CA LEU A 194 24.51 -0.42 -12.46
C LEU A 194 24.03 0.36 -13.68
N GLY A 195 24.19 -0.21 -14.88
CA GLY A 195 23.80 0.46 -16.13
C GLY A 195 24.47 1.82 -16.35
N GLY A 196 25.70 2.00 -15.86
CA GLY A 196 26.43 3.26 -15.92
C GLY A 196 25.89 4.37 -14.99
N ARG A 197 25.00 4.04 -14.04
CA ARG A 197 24.38 5.01 -13.11
C ARG A 197 24.66 4.69 -11.65
N THR A 198 24.57 5.71 -10.81
CA THR A 198 24.81 5.66 -9.35
C THR A 198 23.69 6.30 -8.53
N ASP A 199 22.59 6.72 -9.16
CA ASP A 199 21.47 7.42 -8.52
C ASP A 199 20.31 6.46 -8.16
N TRP A 200 20.68 5.24 -7.78
CA TRP A 200 19.76 4.19 -7.40
C TRP A 200 19.24 4.41 -5.98
N ARG A 201 17.97 4.04 -5.74
CA ARG A 201 17.31 4.11 -4.43
C ARG A 201 16.36 2.95 -4.22
N LEU A 202 15.98 2.74 -2.96
CA LEU A 202 14.87 1.84 -2.62
C LEU A 202 13.55 2.51 -3.09
N PRO A 203 12.70 1.81 -3.86
CA PRO A 203 11.45 2.38 -4.39
C PRO A 203 10.46 2.65 -3.28
N ASN A 204 9.64 3.69 -3.44
CA ASN A 204 8.46 3.86 -2.60
C ASN A 204 7.41 2.78 -2.94
N ILE A 205 6.39 2.61 -2.11
CA ILE A 205 5.43 1.52 -2.29
C ILE A 205 4.54 1.69 -3.54
N LYS A 206 4.24 2.92 -3.99
CA LYS A 206 3.48 3.15 -5.23
C LYS A 206 4.30 2.73 -6.46
N GLU A 207 5.59 3.06 -6.46
CA GLU A 207 6.53 2.60 -7.51
C GLU A 207 6.66 1.08 -7.51
N LEU A 208 6.90 0.48 -6.33
CA LEU A 208 7.04 -0.97 -6.23
C LEU A 208 5.75 -1.70 -6.65
N PHE A 209 4.59 -1.19 -6.26
CA PHE A 209 3.29 -1.75 -6.63
C PHE A 209 2.96 -1.55 -8.12
N SER A 210 3.53 -0.54 -8.78
CA SER A 210 3.33 -0.32 -10.22
C SER A 210 3.80 -1.51 -11.07
N LEU A 211 4.81 -2.25 -10.60
CA LEU A 211 5.34 -3.48 -11.22
C LEU A 211 4.44 -4.70 -11.08
N SER A 212 3.38 -4.64 -10.26
CA SER A 212 2.55 -5.82 -9.98
C SER A 212 1.83 -6.32 -11.24
N ASP A 213 1.92 -7.61 -11.53
CA ASP A 213 1.15 -8.27 -12.60
C ASP A 213 0.04 -9.10 -11.96
N PHE A 214 -1.20 -8.63 -12.07
CA PHE A 214 -2.36 -9.32 -11.47
C PHE A 214 -2.87 -10.47 -12.34
N ARG A 215 -2.09 -10.92 -13.33
CA ARG A 215 -2.19 -12.28 -13.87
C ARG A 215 -1.55 -13.33 -12.94
N GLY A 216 -0.83 -12.90 -11.91
CA GLY A 216 -0.17 -13.75 -10.93
C GLY A 216 -1.12 -14.72 -10.23
N SER A 217 -0.63 -15.93 -9.96
CA SER A 217 -1.33 -16.99 -9.22
C SER A 217 -0.28 -17.97 -8.69
N GLN A 218 -0.27 -18.20 -7.37
CA GLN A 218 0.66 -19.09 -6.69
C GLN A 218 0.84 -20.43 -7.42
N SER A 219 2.10 -20.87 -7.52
CA SER A 219 2.51 -22.09 -8.25
C SER A 219 2.28 -22.07 -9.77
N ARG A 220 1.84 -20.96 -10.36
CA ARG A 220 1.67 -20.81 -11.81
C ARG A 220 2.49 -19.64 -12.38
N ARG A 221 2.31 -18.45 -11.81
CA ARG A 221 2.90 -17.19 -12.29
C ARG A 221 3.10 -16.24 -11.12
N PHE A 222 4.23 -15.54 -11.08
CA PHE A 222 4.47 -14.50 -10.09
C PHE A 222 3.68 -13.23 -10.40
N PHE A 223 3.49 -12.39 -9.40
CA PHE A 223 2.80 -11.10 -9.54
C PHE A 223 3.73 -10.01 -10.10
N ILE A 224 4.61 -10.36 -11.05
CA ILE A 224 5.53 -9.45 -11.73
C ILE A 224 5.80 -9.99 -13.14
N ASP A 225 6.10 -9.09 -14.08
CA ASP A 225 6.46 -9.49 -15.44
C ASP A 225 7.77 -10.30 -15.50
N ASP A 226 7.83 -11.27 -16.41
CA ASP A 226 8.94 -12.22 -16.55
C ASP A 226 10.26 -11.54 -16.99
N VAL A 227 10.21 -10.29 -17.47
CA VAL A 227 11.42 -9.47 -17.69
C VAL A 227 12.21 -9.26 -16.40
N PHE A 228 11.57 -9.32 -15.24
CA PHE A 228 12.20 -9.15 -13.95
C PHE A 228 12.61 -10.48 -13.34
N ASP A 229 13.86 -10.59 -12.89
CA ASP A 229 14.31 -11.80 -12.21
C ASP A 229 13.55 -11.93 -10.89
N LEU A 230 12.94 -13.09 -10.63
CA LEU A 230 12.33 -13.45 -9.35
C LEU A 230 12.41 -14.97 -9.20
N LYS A 231 12.72 -15.43 -7.98
CA LYS A 231 12.75 -16.86 -7.63
C LYS A 231 12.21 -17.04 -6.23
N GLU A 232 11.59 -18.19 -5.99
CA GLU A 232 11.28 -18.60 -4.62
C GLU A 232 12.58 -18.75 -3.81
N PRO A 233 12.59 -18.32 -2.54
CA PRO A 233 13.76 -18.46 -1.67
C PRO A 233 14.05 -19.94 -1.39
N GLY A 234 15.32 -20.36 -1.52
CA GLY A 234 15.77 -21.67 -1.05
C GLY A 234 15.85 -21.75 0.48
N ALA A 235 16.04 -22.97 1.00
CA ALA A 235 16.11 -23.23 2.44
C ALA A 235 17.24 -22.46 3.13
N GLU A 236 18.32 -22.18 2.40
CA GLU A 236 19.48 -21.39 2.84
C GLU A 236 19.12 -19.92 3.08
N ILE A 237 18.26 -19.33 2.24
CA ILE A 237 17.80 -17.94 2.40
C ILE A 237 16.83 -17.83 3.59
N LEU A 238 16.09 -18.90 3.88
CA LEU A 238 15.11 -18.96 4.97
C LEU A 238 15.70 -19.39 6.32
N GLN A 239 17.00 -19.66 6.40
CA GLN A 239 17.62 -20.10 7.64
C GLN A 239 17.49 -19.04 8.73
N GLY A 240 16.74 -19.34 9.80
CA GLY A 240 16.48 -18.41 10.90
C GLY A 240 15.34 -17.42 10.66
N ASP A 241 14.65 -17.51 9.51
CA ASP A 241 13.41 -16.78 9.26
C ASP A 241 12.30 -17.35 10.16
N ARG A 242 11.65 -16.47 10.94
CA ARG A 242 10.60 -16.86 11.88
C ARG A 242 9.37 -17.49 11.21
N PHE A 243 9.21 -17.28 9.91
CA PHE A 243 8.10 -17.78 9.12
C PHE A 243 8.43 -19.06 8.34
N ALA A 244 9.70 -19.47 8.28
CA ALA A 244 10.13 -20.66 7.54
C ALA A 244 9.42 -21.96 7.97
N SER A 245 8.99 -22.04 9.24
CA SER A 245 8.26 -23.21 9.77
C SER A 245 6.73 -23.15 9.58
N SER A 246 6.18 -21.99 9.20
CA SER A 246 4.74 -21.75 9.11
C SER A 246 4.26 -21.36 7.70
N HIS A 247 5.18 -21.05 6.79
CA HIS A 247 4.89 -20.58 5.44
C HIS A 247 5.58 -21.47 4.39
N PHE A 248 4.93 -21.65 3.25
CA PHE A 248 5.56 -22.24 2.07
C PHE A 248 6.39 -21.17 1.35
N THR A 249 7.46 -21.57 0.65
CA THR A 249 8.38 -20.67 -0.06
C THR A 249 7.67 -19.73 -1.04
N GLY A 250 6.63 -20.20 -1.73
CA GLY A 250 5.76 -19.40 -2.60
C GLY A 250 4.93 -18.31 -1.90
N MET A 251 5.02 -18.16 -0.58
CA MET A 251 4.46 -17.02 0.17
C MET A 251 5.54 -16.04 0.61
N MET A 252 6.80 -16.29 0.31
CA MET A 252 7.92 -15.59 0.91
C MET A 252 8.63 -14.71 -0.13
N GLY A 253 7.89 -13.91 -0.87
CA GLY A 253 8.40 -12.98 -1.89
C GLY A 253 8.37 -11.53 -1.44
N GLN A 254 8.36 -11.27 -0.13
CA GLN A 254 8.24 -9.94 0.41
C GLN A 254 9.42 -9.07 -0.04
N THR A 255 9.11 -7.88 -0.55
CA THR A 255 10.07 -6.95 -1.14
C THR A 255 9.93 -5.59 -0.50
N TRP A 256 10.99 -5.10 0.14
CA TRP A 256 10.98 -3.79 0.78
C TRP A 256 10.60 -2.67 -0.18
N SER A 257 9.75 -1.77 0.29
CA SER A 257 9.67 -0.40 -0.21
C SER A 257 10.27 0.56 0.83
N SER A 258 10.55 1.80 0.46
CA SER A 258 10.99 2.87 1.37
C SER A 258 9.84 3.54 2.15
N THR A 259 8.59 3.14 1.92
CA THR A 259 7.42 3.80 2.52
C THR A 259 7.17 3.31 3.94
N ILE A 260 7.34 4.21 4.90
CA ILE A 260 7.07 3.97 6.33
C ILE A 260 5.57 3.97 6.61
N TYR A 261 5.12 2.98 7.38
CA TYR A 261 3.76 2.97 7.91
C TYR A 261 3.65 3.94 9.08
N THR A 262 2.70 4.88 8.99
CA THR A 262 2.50 5.95 9.98
C THR A 262 1.60 5.54 11.15
N GLY A 263 0.94 4.38 11.07
CA GLY A 263 0.11 3.85 12.14
C GLY A 263 0.82 2.92 13.12
N VAL A 264 0.04 2.13 13.86
CA VAL A 264 0.56 1.24 14.91
C VAL A 264 0.71 -0.19 14.37
N HIS A 265 1.96 -0.60 14.14
CA HIS A 265 2.28 -1.93 13.64
C HIS A 265 1.76 -3.04 14.57
N TYR A 266 0.79 -3.85 14.11
CA TYR A 266 0.32 -5.04 14.83
C TYR A 266 -0.14 -4.73 16.27
N GLY A 267 -0.70 -3.53 16.50
CA GLY A 267 -1.08 -3.08 17.84
C GLY A 267 0.10 -2.88 18.82
N ARG A 268 1.33 -2.74 18.33
CA ARG A 268 2.55 -2.53 19.13
C ARG A 268 3.08 -1.10 18.96
N PRO A 269 2.76 -0.16 19.87
CA PRO A 269 3.28 1.19 19.82
C PRO A 269 4.81 1.23 19.84
N GLY A 270 5.40 2.16 19.09
CA GLY A 270 6.86 2.36 19.02
C GLY A 270 7.60 1.38 18.11
N VAL A 271 6.91 0.45 17.45
CA VAL A 271 7.52 -0.38 16.40
C VAL A 271 7.32 0.30 15.05
N GLU A 272 8.39 0.90 14.53
CA GLU A 272 8.41 1.41 13.15
C GLU A 272 8.32 0.24 12.16
N ALA A 273 7.49 0.41 11.13
CA ALA A 273 7.30 -0.57 10.08
C ALA A 273 7.33 0.10 8.71
N ALA A 274 7.75 -0.63 7.69
CA ALA A 274 7.69 -0.21 6.30
C ALA A 274 6.79 -1.13 5.49
N PHE A 275 6.12 -0.58 4.48
CA PHE A 275 5.36 -1.37 3.53
C PHE A 275 6.28 -2.20 2.64
N PHE A 276 5.79 -3.37 2.28
CA PHE A 276 6.40 -4.24 1.29
C PHE A 276 5.32 -4.77 0.35
N TYR A 277 5.73 -5.13 -0.86
CA TYR A 277 4.89 -5.92 -1.76
C TYR A 277 5.47 -7.33 -1.91
N ASN A 278 4.60 -8.33 -1.95
CA ASN A 278 5.01 -9.72 -2.08
C ASN A 278 4.73 -10.23 -3.49
N PHE A 279 5.75 -10.27 -4.34
CA PHE A 279 5.59 -10.69 -5.74
C PHE A 279 5.29 -12.20 -5.91
N LEU A 280 5.35 -13.01 -4.85
CA LEU A 280 4.99 -14.43 -4.93
C LEU A 280 3.52 -14.72 -4.56
N ASP A 281 2.88 -13.87 -3.72
CA ASP A 281 1.47 -14.04 -3.32
C ASP A 281 0.56 -12.85 -3.68
N GLY A 282 1.12 -11.77 -4.24
CA GLY A 282 0.38 -10.63 -4.74
C GLY A 282 -0.20 -9.71 -3.67
N HIS A 283 0.33 -9.70 -2.45
CA HIS A 283 -0.21 -8.88 -1.35
C HIS A 283 0.70 -7.74 -0.90
N LEU A 284 0.09 -6.60 -0.60
CA LEU A 284 0.74 -5.44 0.02
C LEU A 284 0.49 -5.45 1.54
N LYS A 285 1.56 -5.47 2.32
CA LYS A 285 1.52 -5.49 3.80
C LYS A 285 2.67 -4.65 4.35
N GLN A 286 2.92 -4.72 5.65
CA GLN A 286 4.06 -4.06 6.29
C GLN A 286 4.83 -5.01 7.20
N ALA A 287 6.09 -4.68 7.47
CA ALA A 287 6.94 -5.37 8.44
C ALA A 287 7.81 -4.37 9.23
N PRO A 288 8.23 -4.70 10.47
CA PRO A 288 9.13 -3.86 11.25
C PRO A 288 10.45 -3.57 10.52
N THR A 289 10.88 -2.31 10.54
CA THR A 289 12.13 -1.85 9.92
C THR A 289 13.36 -2.29 10.71
N GLU A 290 13.21 -2.43 12.02
CA GLU A 290 14.25 -2.93 12.92
C GLU A 290 14.03 -4.40 13.32
N GLY A 291 15.11 -5.02 13.82
CA GLY A 291 15.11 -6.40 14.31
C GLY A 291 15.64 -7.40 13.29
N ARG A 292 15.07 -8.61 13.28
CA ARG A 292 15.58 -9.74 12.49
C ARG A 292 14.86 -9.94 11.15
N ASN A 293 13.96 -9.05 10.76
CA ASN A 293 13.26 -9.19 9.48
C ASN A 293 14.24 -8.93 8.36
N THR A 294 14.36 -9.89 7.45
CA THR A 294 15.06 -9.70 6.19
C THR A 294 14.09 -10.00 5.06
N LEU A 295 13.99 -9.08 4.10
CA LEU A 295 13.14 -9.22 2.93
C LEU A 295 13.98 -9.00 1.67
N PHE A 296 13.43 -9.35 0.51
CA PHE A 296 14.07 -9.02 -0.74
C PHE A 296 14.02 -7.51 -1.00
N TYR A 297 14.79 -7.06 -1.99
CA TYR A 297 14.82 -5.66 -2.40
C TYR A 297 15.15 -5.55 -3.88
N ARG A 298 14.65 -4.49 -4.51
CA ARG A 298 14.94 -4.12 -5.90
C ARG A 298 15.14 -2.61 -5.92
N CYS A 299 16.13 -2.14 -6.65
CA CYS A 299 16.43 -0.72 -6.71
C CYS A 299 15.77 -0.07 -7.94
N VAL A 300 15.47 1.22 -7.81
CA VAL A 300 14.89 2.06 -8.86
C VAL A 300 15.72 3.33 -9.04
N SER A 301 15.70 3.90 -10.24
CA SER A 301 16.30 5.20 -10.58
C SER A 301 15.30 6.01 -11.41
N GLY A 302 15.40 7.33 -11.33
CA GLY A 302 14.50 8.28 -11.98
C GLY A 302 13.60 9.07 -11.01
N PRO A 303 12.81 10.01 -11.54
CA PRO A 303 11.88 10.83 -10.76
C PRO A 303 10.90 9.96 -9.97
N GLU A 304 10.54 10.37 -8.75
CA GLU A 304 9.51 9.66 -8.00
C GLU A 304 8.19 9.64 -8.76
N TRP A 305 7.49 8.50 -8.68
CA TRP A 305 6.22 8.29 -9.36
C TRP A 305 5.11 7.95 -8.36
N GLY A 306 3.87 8.34 -8.70
CA GLY A 306 2.66 7.99 -7.97
C GLY A 306 2.07 9.11 -7.10
N ASP A 307 2.64 10.31 -7.14
CA ASP A 307 2.04 11.48 -6.48
C ASP A 307 0.76 11.92 -7.21
N ASN A 308 -0.27 12.24 -6.42
CA ASN A 308 -1.55 12.72 -6.94
C ASN A 308 -1.56 14.25 -7.01
N VAL A 309 -2.18 14.80 -8.05
CA VAL A 309 -2.46 16.25 -8.16
C VAL A 309 -3.96 16.42 -8.33
N PHE A 310 -4.66 16.45 -7.19
CA PHE A 310 -6.11 16.52 -7.14
C PHE A 310 -6.65 17.94 -7.40
N VAL A 311 -7.69 18.00 -8.22
CA VAL A 311 -8.50 19.18 -8.49
C VAL A 311 -9.95 18.82 -8.19
N ASP A 312 -10.58 19.56 -7.28
CA ASP A 312 -12.03 19.47 -7.05
C ASP A 312 -12.76 20.18 -8.19
N ASN A 313 -13.62 19.45 -8.91
CA ASN A 313 -14.33 19.99 -10.06
C ASN A 313 -15.61 20.77 -9.66
N GLY A 314 -16.00 20.74 -8.38
CA GLY A 314 -17.19 21.44 -7.88
C GLY A 314 -18.53 20.78 -8.25
N ASP A 315 -18.50 19.57 -8.81
CA ASP A 315 -19.65 18.81 -9.32
C ASP A 315 -19.76 17.40 -8.68
N ALA A 316 -19.20 17.26 -7.46
CA ALA A 316 -19.03 16.00 -6.74
C ALA A 316 -18.06 15.01 -7.38
N THR A 317 -17.14 15.50 -8.22
CA THR A 317 -16.00 14.73 -8.73
C THR A 317 -14.66 15.40 -8.43
N VAL A 318 -13.59 14.60 -8.40
CA VAL A 318 -12.21 15.05 -8.21
C VAL A 318 -11.35 14.49 -9.33
N THR A 319 -10.60 15.33 -10.02
CA THR A 319 -9.65 14.90 -11.06
C THR A 319 -8.26 14.80 -10.48
N ASP A 320 -7.61 13.65 -10.62
CA ASP A 320 -6.16 13.54 -10.48
C ASP A 320 -5.49 13.86 -11.81
N THR A 321 -4.99 15.09 -11.93
CA THR A 321 -4.34 15.56 -13.16
C THR A 321 -2.97 14.94 -13.40
N ALA A 322 -2.33 14.38 -12.37
CA ALA A 322 -1.06 13.68 -12.53
C ALA A 322 -1.26 12.33 -13.23
N LEU A 323 -2.27 11.58 -12.81
CA LEU A 323 -2.58 10.23 -13.30
C LEU A 323 -3.66 10.17 -14.38
N GLY A 324 -4.38 11.26 -14.62
CA GLY A 324 -5.40 11.36 -15.66
C GLY A 324 -6.69 10.60 -15.34
N LEU A 325 -7.04 10.47 -14.05
CA LEU A 325 -8.24 9.77 -13.57
C LEU A 325 -9.22 10.76 -12.94
N THR A 326 -10.52 10.56 -13.16
CA THR A 326 -11.57 11.31 -12.44
C THR A 326 -12.30 10.38 -11.47
N TRP A 327 -12.41 10.81 -10.22
CA TRP A 327 -12.95 10.04 -9.12
C TRP A 327 -14.28 10.60 -8.63
N GLN A 328 -15.16 9.71 -8.20
CA GLN A 328 -16.28 10.08 -7.33
C GLN A 328 -15.71 10.74 -6.06
N LYS A 329 -16.17 11.94 -5.70
CA LYS A 329 -15.63 12.73 -4.57
C LYS A 329 -15.95 12.13 -3.21
N SER A 330 -17.17 11.66 -3.01
CA SER A 330 -17.64 11.01 -1.79
C SER A 330 -18.18 9.63 -2.11
N ASP A 331 -17.80 8.60 -1.34
CA ASP A 331 -18.54 7.34 -1.41
C ASP A 331 -19.99 7.53 -0.91
N ASP A 332 -20.84 6.55 -1.16
CA ASP A 332 -22.27 6.64 -0.86
C ASP A 332 -22.66 6.00 0.49
N GLY A 333 -21.69 5.63 1.31
CA GLY A 333 -21.89 5.04 2.64
C GLY A 333 -22.41 3.61 2.65
N GLN A 334 -22.57 2.96 1.49
CA GLN A 334 -23.14 1.63 1.39
C GLN A 334 -22.07 0.59 1.09
N SER A 335 -21.88 -0.34 2.02
CA SER A 335 -21.07 -1.54 1.77
C SER A 335 -21.82 -2.55 0.92
N ARG A 336 -21.11 -3.23 0.04
CA ARG A 336 -21.66 -4.12 -0.99
C ARG A 336 -20.77 -5.32 -1.19
N ASP A 337 -21.36 -6.44 -1.58
CA ASP A 337 -20.58 -7.53 -2.17
C ASP A 337 -20.02 -7.12 -3.54
N TRP A 338 -19.11 -7.93 -4.08
CA TRP A 338 -18.36 -7.54 -5.27
C TRP A 338 -19.25 -7.42 -6.53
N PRO A 339 -20.19 -8.36 -6.82
CA PRO A 339 -21.18 -8.16 -7.90
C PRO A 339 -21.99 -6.88 -7.79
N ALA A 340 -22.47 -6.53 -6.58
CA ALA A 340 -23.23 -5.30 -6.38
C ALA A 340 -22.34 -4.04 -6.49
N ALA A 341 -21.05 -4.13 -6.16
CA ALA A 341 -20.09 -3.04 -6.36
C ALA A 341 -19.86 -2.73 -7.84
N LEU A 342 -19.68 -3.75 -8.67
CA LEU A 342 -19.59 -3.60 -10.14
C LEU A 342 -20.84 -2.90 -10.68
N LYS A 343 -22.02 -3.45 -10.35
CA LYS A 343 -23.30 -2.91 -10.79
C LYS A 343 -23.51 -1.46 -10.36
N TYR A 344 -23.13 -1.11 -9.14
CA TYR A 344 -23.27 0.25 -8.63
C TYR A 344 -22.52 1.25 -9.52
N CYS A 345 -21.24 1.01 -9.80
CA CYS A 345 -20.46 1.93 -10.62
C CYS A 345 -20.95 2.01 -12.07
N GLU A 346 -21.25 0.87 -12.70
CA GLU A 346 -21.79 0.83 -14.07
C GLU A 346 -23.15 1.53 -14.21
N SER A 347 -23.91 1.63 -13.11
CA SER A 347 -25.20 2.34 -13.07
C SER A 347 -25.10 3.81 -12.64
N LEU A 348 -23.92 4.26 -12.21
CA LEU A 348 -23.75 5.60 -11.65
C LEU A 348 -23.84 6.66 -12.76
N THR A 349 -24.75 7.61 -12.59
CA THR A 349 -24.74 8.87 -13.34
C THR A 349 -24.38 10.01 -12.38
N LEU A 350 -23.21 10.60 -12.58
CA LEU A 350 -22.66 11.66 -11.73
C LEU A 350 -21.96 12.70 -12.61
N ALA A 351 -22.14 14.00 -12.29
CA ALA A 351 -21.62 15.12 -13.07
C ALA A 351 -21.98 15.08 -14.56
N GLY A 352 -23.18 14.58 -14.89
CA GLY A 352 -23.63 14.41 -16.29
C GLY A 352 -22.88 13.33 -17.06
N ARG A 353 -22.16 12.43 -16.38
CA ARG A 353 -21.41 11.30 -16.95
C ARG A 353 -21.96 9.97 -16.45
N SER A 354 -21.96 8.96 -17.31
CA SER A 354 -22.49 7.61 -17.06
C SER A 354 -21.48 6.50 -17.40
N ASP A 355 -20.21 6.86 -17.62
CA ASP A 355 -19.10 5.96 -17.95
C ASP A 355 -18.24 5.66 -16.71
N TRP A 356 -18.87 5.61 -15.54
CA TRP A 356 -18.23 5.29 -14.28
C TRP A 356 -18.04 3.78 -14.14
N ARG A 357 -16.92 3.38 -13.54
CA ARG A 357 -16.56 1.98 -13.32
C ARG A 357 -15.93 1.78 -11.95
N LEU A 358 -15.93 0.53 -11.49
CA LEU A 358 -15.16 0.15 -10.31
C LEU A 358 -13.66 0.19 -10.69
N PRO A 359 -12.80 0.90 -9.94
CA PRO A 359 -11.38 0.98 -10.25
C PRO A 359 -10.72 -0.40 -10.17
N ASN A 360 -9.73 -0.64 -11.01
CA ASN A 360 -8.87 -1.79 -10.79
C ASN A 360 -7.98 -1.55 -9.54
N VAL A 361 -7.32 -2.59 -9.06
CA VAL A 361 -6.59 -2.52 -7.79
C VAL A 361 -5.39 -1.55 -7.83
N LYS A 362 -4.77 -1.34 -8.99
CA LYS A 362 -3.67 -0.36 -9.15
C LYS A 362 -4.17 1.07 -9.14
N GLU A 363 -5.28 1.34 -9.81
CA GLU A 363 -5.94 2.65 -9.75
C GLU A 363 -6.40 2.95 -8.32
N LEU A 364 -7.01 1.99 -7.63
CA LEU A 364 -7.46 2.18 -6.25
C LEU A 364 -6.28 2.40 -5.28
N GLN A 365 -5.17 1.70 -5.46
CA GLN A 365 -3.96 1.90 -4.67
C GLN A 365 -3.32 3.27 -4.96
N SER A 366 -3.46 3.79 -6.18
CA SER A 366 -2.84 5.07 -6.57
C SER A 366 -3.32 6.28 -5.77
N ILE A 367 -4.53 6.22 -5.18
CA ILE A 367 -5.09 7.29 -4.34
C ILE A 367 -4.81 7.13 -2.84
N VAL A 368 -4.08 6.08 -2.44
CA VAL A 368 -3.64 5.92 -1.05
C VAL A 368 -2.64 7.03 -0.69
N ASP A 369 -2.93 7.73 0.40
CA ASP A 369 -2.01 8.69 1.02
C ASP A 369 -1.26 8.00 2.16
N TYR A 370 -0.08 7.45 1.85
CA TYR A 370 0.76 6.73 2.81
C TYR A 370 1.37 7.62 3.90
N SER A 371 1.22 8.95 3.83
CA SER A 371 1.56 9.85 4.94
C SER A 371 0.52 9.83 6.06
N LYS A 372 -0.61 9.14 5.85
CA LYS A 372 -1.73 9.04 6.80
C LYS A 372 -2.11 7.58 7.06
N ASN A 373 -2.81 7.34 8.17
CA ASN A 373 -3.26 5.99 8.55
C ASN A 373 -4.66 5.92 9.18
N ASP A 374 -5.38 7.05 9.27
CA ASP A 374 -6.74 7.10 9.84
C ASP A 374 -7.59 8.26 9.25
N PRO A 375 -7.94 8.20 7.95
CA PRO A 375 -7.57 7.18 6.97
C PRO A 375 -6.34 7.53 6.15
N ALA A 376 -5.76 6.54 5.46
CA ALA A 376 -4.70 6.67 4.45
C ALA A 376 -5.24 7.24 3.12
N LEU A 377 -5.94 8.38 3.18
CA LEU A 377 -6.59 9.02 2.04
C LEU A 377 -6.58 10.55 2.21
N ASP A 378 -6.45 11.31 1.13
CA ASP A 378 -6.53 12.78 1.20
C ASP A 378 -7.98 13.28 1.34
N GLN A 379 -8.46 13.34 2.58
CA GLN A 379 -9.80 13.78 2.95
C GLN A 379 -10.12 15.25 2.60
N ARG A 380 -9.15 16.05 2.12
CA ARG A 380 -9.45 17.39 1.57
C ARG A 380 -10.18 17.32 0.23
N PHE A 381 -9.96 16.22 -0.50
CA PHE A 381 -10.52 16.01 -1.83
C PHE A 381 -11.45 14.79 -1.83
N LEU A 382 -10.97 13.64 -1.35
CA LEU A 382 -11.70 12.37 -1.42
C LEU A 382 -12.31 12.05 -0.04
N HIS A 383 -13.59 12.34 0.12
CA HIS A 383 -14.31 12.14 1.38
C HIS A 383 -14.72 10.68 1.52
N GLN A 384 -14.42 10.06 2.66
CA GLN A 384 -14.92 8.72 2.95
C GLN A 384 -15.90 8.72 4.12
N SER A 385 -16.97 7.94 4.01
CA SER A 385 -18.02 7.85 5.03
C SER A 385 -17.56 7.07 6.27
N ASP A 386 -16.92 5.91 6.07
CA ASP A 386 -16.36 5.07 7.12
C ASP A 386 -14.84 5.25 7.21
N LYS A 387 -14.34 5.71 8.36
CA LYS A 387 -12.90 5.81 8.64
C LYS A 387 -12.17 4.46 8.60
N LYS A 388 -12.88 3.35 8.85
CA LYS A 388 -12.38 1.96 8.76
C LYS A 388 -12.62 1.32 7.38
N GLY A 389 -13.04 2.12 6.40
CA GLY A 389 -13.49 1.68 5.10
C GLY A 389 -12.45 0.88 4.33
N TRP A 390 -12.84 -0.33 3.92
CA TRP A 390 -12.16 -1.13 2.91
C TRP A 390 -12.91 -0.95 1.60
N PHE A 391 -12.19 -0.82 0.49
CA PHE A 391 -12.78 -0.48 -0.79
C PHE A 391 -12.51 -1.57 -1.81
N TRP A 392 -13.57 -2.02 -2.48
CA TRP A 392 -13.45 -2.99 -3.55
C TRP A 392 -12.69 -2.43 -4.75
N SER A 393 -11.89 -3.28 -5.37
CA SER A 393 -11.45 -3.11 -6.76
C SER A 393 -12.20 -4.07 -7.69
N SER A 394 -12.16 -3.81 -8.98
CA SER A 394 -12.67 -4.71 -10.03
C SER A 394 -11.76 -5.92 -10.31
N THR A 395 -10.58 -5.98 -9.68
CA THR A 395 -9.57 -7.01 -9.90
C THR A 395 -9.86 -8.28 -9.08
N THR A 396 -9.93 -9.43 -9.74
CA THR A 396 -9.96 -10.74 -9.09
C THR A 396 -8.57 -11.12 -8.58
N HIS A 397 -8.46 -11.73 -7.39
CA HIS A 397 -7.15 -12.14 -6.87
C HIS A 397 -6.78 -13.53 -7.42
N GLY A 398 -5.70 -13.64 -8.20
CA GLY A 398 -5.39 -14.86 -8.95
C GLY A 398 -5.01 -16.09 -8.10
N ASP A 399 -4.57 -15.93 -6.85
CA ASP A 399 -4.36 -17.07 -5.93
C ASP A 399 -5.67 -17.78 -5.56
N ASN A 400 -6.78 -17.05 -5.60
CA ASN A 400 -8.10 -17.59 -5.35
C ASN A 400 -9.17 -16.80 -6.12
N ILE A 401 -9.59 -17.33 -7.28
CA ILE A 401 -10.54 -16.65 -8.17
C ILE A 401 -11.93 -16.42 -7.56
N THR A 402 -12.25 -17.04 -6.43
CA THR A 402 -13.51 -16.75 -5.70
C THR A 402 -13.40 -15.48 -4.85
N MET A 403 -12.23 -14.82 -4.84
CA MET A 403 -11.94 -13.60 -4.11
C MET A 403 -11.61 -12.46 -5.08
N ALA A 404 -11.91 -11.24 -4.65
CA ALA A 404 -11.49 -10.02 -5.34
C ALA A 404 -10.55 -9.22 -4.44
N SER A 405 -9.74 -8.37 -5.04
CA SER A 405 -8.81 -7.51 -4.33
C SER A 405 -9.52 -6.27 -3.77
N TYR A 406 -9.10 -5.83 -2.59
CA TYR A 406 -9.54 -4.58 -1.96
C TYR A 406 -8.36 -3.81 -1.39
N VAL A 407 -8.53 -2.51 -1.17
CA VAL A 407 -7.58 -1.64 -0.48
C VAL A 407 -8.17 -1.15 0.84
N CYS A 408 -7.39 -1.21 1.91
CA CYS A 408 -7.73 -0.72 3.23
C CYS A 408 -7.34 0.76 3.37
N PHE A 409 -8.25 1.74 3.22
CA PHE A 409 -7.92 3.13 3.59
C PHE A 409 -7.91 3.34 5.10
N GLY A 410 -8.75 2.60 5.83
CA GLY A 410 -8.65 2.48 7.29
C GLY A 410 -7.71 1.35 7.73
N LYS A 411 -7.72 1.05 9.03
CA LYS A 411 -6.98 -0.10 9.59
C LYS A 411 -7.35 -1.41 8.89
N CYS A 412 -6.35 -2.22 8.59
CA CYS A 412 -6.51 -3.47 7.88
C CYS A 412 -6.36 -4.62 8.87
N VAL A 413 -7.49 -5.01 9.46
CA VAL A 413 -7.52 -5.70 10.75
C VAL A 413 -7.66 -7.22 10.66
N SER A 414 -7.13 -7.91 11.68
CA SER A 414 -7.52 -9.28 12.01
C SER A 414 -8.95 -9.32 12.58
N LYS A 415 -9.50 -10.54 12.72
CA LYS A 415 -10.76 -10.80 13.45
C LYS A 415 -10.78 -10.22 14.86
N SER A 416 -9.63 -10.12 15.51
CA SER A 416 -9.49 -9.53 16.86
C SER A 416 -9.40 -8.00 16.86
N GLY A 417 -9.51 -7.35 15.70
CA GLY A 417 -9.48 -5.90 15.56
C GLY A 417 -8.07 -5.29 15.60
N ILE A 418 -7.03 -6.13 15.53
CA ILE A 418 -5.64 -5.68 15.50
C ILE A 418 -5.31 -5.26 14.07
N ASP A 419 -4.73 -4.09 13.89
CA ASP A 419 -4.25 -3.63 12.59
C ASP A 419 -3.00 -4.40 12.16
N THR A 420 -3.25 -5.49 11.44
CA THR A 420 -2.25 -6.48 11.07
C THR A 420 -1.46 -6.03 9.85
N HIS A 421 -2.10 -5.39 8.87
CA HIS A 421 -1.49 -5.07 7.57
C HIS A 421 -1.29 -3.57 7.34
N GLY A 422 -1.90 -2.70 8.15
CA GLY A 422 -1.77 -1.25 8.04
C GLY A 422 -2.75 -0.61 7.06
N ALA A 423 -3.13 0.64 7.36
CA ALA A 423 -3.87 1.47 6.41
C ALA A 423 -3.01 1.78 5.18
N GLY A 424 -3.53 1.46 4.00
CA GLY A 424 -2.85 1.45 2.71
C GLY A 424 -2.52 0.04 2.20
N ALA A 425 -2.81 -1.01 2.97
CA ALA A 425 -2.66 -2.41 2.56
C ALA A 425 -3.64 -2.81 1.46
N GLN A 426 -3.23 -3.79 0.65
CA GLN A 426 -4.08 -4.49 -0.32
C GLN A 426 -4.18 -5.96 0.08
N ARG A 427 -5.42 -6.44 0.14
CA ARG A 427 -5.77 -7.83 0.48
C ARG A 427 -6.88 -8.32 -0.47
N SER A 428 -7.47 -9.48 -0.18
CA SER A 428 -8.59 -10.02 -0.94
C SER A 428 -9.67 -10.60 -0.03
N ASP A 429 -10.94 -10.51 -0.44
CA ASP A 429 -12.09 -11.05 0.29
C ASP A 429 -12.96 -11.89 -0.66
N PRO A 430 -13.79 -12.84 -0.17
CA PRO A 430 -14.75 -13.55 -1.00
C PRO A 430 -15.68 -12.58 -1.73
N LYS A 431 -15.93 -12.83 -3.02
CA LYS A 431 -16.75 -11.95 -3.87
C LYS A 431 -18.21 -11.84 -3.42
N SER A 432 -18.73 -12.86 -2.72
CA SER A 432 -20.12 -12.92 -2.27
C SER A 432 -20.28 -13.89 -1.10
N GLY A 433 -21.45 -13.88 -0.45
CA GLY A 433 -21.81 -14.80 0.62
C GLY A 433 -22.03 -14.09 1.95
N ASN A 434 -21.84 -14.83 3.05
CA ASN A 434 -22.05 -14.31 4.40
C ASN A 434 -20.76 -14.40 5.22
N ALA A 435 -20.25 -13.26 5.67
CA ALA A 435 -19.02 -13.16 6.46
C ALA A 435 -19.06 -14.00 7.75
N LYS A 436 -20.25 -14.21 8.33
CA LYS A 436 -20.44 -15.04 9.53
C LYS A 436 -20.06 -16.52 9.32
N ASN A 437 -19.96 -16.96 8.07
CA ASN A 437 -19.54 -18.32 7.73
C ASN A 437 -18.01 -18.50 7.76
N TRP A 438 -17.26 -17.41 8.01
CA TRP A 438 -15.81 -17.42 8.00
C TRP A 438 -15.27 -17.22 9.42
N SER A 439 -14.28 -18.04 9.80
CA SER A 439 -13.55 -17.82 11.05
C SER A 439 -12.59 -16.66 10.91
N SER A 440 -11.77 -16.65 9.85
CA SER A 440 -10.75 -15.67 9.46
C SER A 440 -10.05 -16.16 8.18
N LEU A 441 -9.18 -15.34 7.57
CA LEU A 441 -8.31 -15.75 6.45
C LEU A 441 -6.82 -15.75 6.84
N GLY A 442 -6.11 -16.77 6.35
CA GLY A 442 -4.66 -16.88 6.48
C GLY A 442 -4.15 -17.06 7.92
N GLY A 443 -2.83 -17.16 8.08
CA GLY A 443 -2.19 -17.38 9.38
C GLY A 443 -2.19 -16.17 10.32
N GLN A 444 -2.57 -14.99 9.83
CA GLN A 444 -2.67 -13.74 10.62
C GLN A 444 -4.11 -13.42 11.02
N GLU A 445 -5.04 -14.35 10.77
CA GLU A 445 -6.45 -14.29 11.14
C GLU A 445 -7.18 -13.05 10.62
N ASP A 446 -7.01 -12.74 9.34
CA ASP A 446 -7.62 -11.58 8.69
C ASP A 446 -9.15 -11.59 8.85
N GLU A 447 -9.73 -10.41 9.13
CA GLU A 447 -11.19 -10.24 9.13
C GLU A 447 -11.75 -10.42 7.71
N VAL A 448 -12.88 -11.13 7.62
CA VAL A 448 -13.65 -11.31 6.38
C VAL A 448 -14.89 -10.44 6.47
N ARG A 449 -15.12 -9.56 5.48
CA ARG A 449 -16.27 -8.65 5.47
C ARG A 449 -17.27 -9.00 4.40
N ILE A 450 -16.81 -9.37 3.20
CA ILE A 450 -17.56 -9.56 1.95
C ILE A 450 -18.22 -8.26 1.46
N ASN A 451 -18.84 -7.49 2.36
CA ASN A 451 -19.41 -6.20 2.07
C ASN A 451 -18.37 -5.10 2.33
N ASN A 452 -17.80 -4.55 1.26
CA ASN A 452 -16.83 -3.46 1.30
C ASN A 452 -17.41 -2.21 0.60
N LEU A 453 -16.85 -1.03 0.88
CA LEU A 453 -17.25 0.22 0.26
C LEU A 453 -16.79 0.31 -1.19
N VAL A 454 -17.31 1.30 -1.91
CA VAL A 454 -17.03 1.52 -3.33
C VAL A 454 -16.79 2.99 -3.59
N ARG A 455 -15.81 3.28 -4.45
CA ARG A 455 -15.58 4.60 -5.04
C ARG A 455 -15.34 4.41 -6.53
N CYS A 456 -16.20 4.98 -7.35
CA CYS A 456 -16.09 4.81 -8.79
C CYS A 456 -15.05 5.77 -9.39
N VAL A 457 -14.47 5.33 -10.51
CA VAL A 457 -13.50 6.07 -11.31
C VAL A 457 -13.98 6.11 -12.76
N ARG A 458 -13.46 7.05 -13.56
CA ARG A 458 -13.61 7.08 -15.01
C ARG A 458 -12.32 7.51 -15.68
#